data_AF-A0A7V5R122-F1
#
_entry.id   AF-A0A7V5R122-F1
#
_cell.length_a   1.000
_cell.length_b   1.000
_cell.length_c   1.000
_cell.angle_alpha   90.00
_cell.angle_beta   90.00
_cell.angle_gamma   90.00
#
_symmetry.space_group_name_H-M   'P 1'
#
loop_
_entity.id
_entity.type
_entity.pdbx_description
1 polymer ?
#
loop_
_entity_poly.entity_id
_entity_poly.type
_entity_poly.pdbx_seq_one_letter_code
_entity_poly.pdbx_strand_id
1 'polypeptide(L)'
;MQIKITAENRLGLTKEILALLADSEIDVKKVEVETGLMYLQTEQLDKHVERSIATQLMQIEGVKWVENIALMPVQQRNLFLTSLLNAIGDPVFGINNKGKIIYQNKIAEQSFKLEDCKTPAIKDIFIEDDWAEKIDTAASGVLPVNIKTISGLMLVEVRAISQKNQNTIGAVLVFHKPENIATRSHLIQGADIQGFDGMICKNIAMGDIINRARHMSNTQVPLAIYGESGVGKKTIAQAIHHEGRRKNKLFSSIDCASSKPSQVTTDLFGLAHPSNGKAGLLEITDGGTIYLQSIGEMPEDCQLRLLNFISTGEFYRVGGKIKRQADVKIVASSSLPLKNYVDAKQFNADLFYTLDITHLS
;
A
#
# COMPACT_ATOMS: atom_id res chain seq x y z
N MET A 1 8.85 3.34 39.01
CA MET A 1 9.45 4.43 38.22
C MET A 1 10.29 3.81 37.11
N GLN A 2 10.69 4.57 36.09
CA GLN A 2 11.71 4.11 35.13
C GLN A 2 12.85 5.12 35.11
N ILE A 3 14.07 4.63 35.30
CA ILE A 3 15.27 5.46 35.50
C ILE A 3 16.32 5.04 34.49
N LYS A 4 17.01 6.03 33.92
CA LYS A 4 18.24 5.86 33.18
C LYS A 4 19.40 6.43 33.97
N ILE A 5 20.43 5.61 34.15
CA ILE A 5 21.67 5.93 34.82
C ILE A 5 22.77 5.94 33.76
N THR A 6 23.44 7.08 33.62
CA THR A 6 24.62 7.22 32.76
C THR A 6 25.85 7.14 33.65
N ALA A 7 26.75 6.21 33.35
CA ALA A 7 27.90 5.96 34.19
C ALA A 7 29.12 5.53 33.39
N GLU A 8 30.29 5.68 34.00
CA GLU A 8 31.52 5.13 33.46
C GLU A 8 31.50 3.60 33.57
N ASN A 9 31.96 2.92 32.52
CA ASN A 9 31.97 1.49 32.49
C ASN A 9 33.07 0.96 33.42
N ARG A 10 32.69 0.62 34.65
CA ARG A 10 33.59 0.05 35.67
C ARG A 10 33.05 -1.24 36.25
N LEU A 11 33.98 -2.10 36.67
CA LEU A 11 33.65 -3.33 37.39
C LEU A 11 32.96 -2.98 38.74
N GLY A 12 31.90 -3.72 39.09
CA GLY A 12 31.21 -3.58 40.37
C GLY A 12 30.10 -2.53 40.42
N LEU A 13 30.04 -1.59 39.48
CA LEU A 13 29.03 -0.52 39.47
C LEU A 13 27.59 -1.06 39.51
N THR A 14 27.28 -2.08 38.68
CA THR A 14 25.95 -2.69 38.66
C THR A 14 25.57 -3.32 39.99
N LYS A 15 26.54 -3.92 40.69
CA LYS A 15 26.31 -4.51 42.01
C LYS A 15 26.02 -3.41 43.05
N GLU A 16 26.78 -2.32 43.02
CA GLU A 16 26.60 -1.20 43.95
C GLU A 16 25.25 -0.49 43.76
N ILE A 17 24.84 -0.26 42.51
CA ILE A 17 23.54 0.33 42.19
C ILE A 17 22.40 -0.56 42.70
N LEU A 18 22.47 -1.88 42.45
CA LEU A 18 21.44 -2.81 42.91
C LEU A 18 21.45 -3.00 44.43
N ALA A 19 22.63 -2.98 45.06
CA ALA A 19 22.75 -3.04 46.53
C ALA A 19 22.11 -1.82 47.18
N LEU A 20 22.34 -0.61 46.66
CA LEU A 20 21.71 0.61 47.15
C LEU A 20 20.18 0.55 47.09
N LEU A 21 19.63 0.01 46.00
CA LEU A 21 18.19 -0.15 45.85
C LEU A 21 17.63 -1.21 46.80
N ALA A 22 18.36 -2.30 47.04
CA ALA A 22 18.00 -3.33 48.00
C ALA A 22 18.04 -2.80 49.45
N ASP A 23 19.08 -2.06 49.82
CA ASP A 23 19.22 -1.42 51.14
C ASP A 23 18.13 -0.37 51.40
N SER A 24 17.57 0.19 50.32
CA SER A 24 16.44 1.14 50.36
C SER A 24 15.08 0.46 50.26
N GLU A 25 15.02 -0.88 50.31
CA GLU A 25 13.81 -1.72 50.22
C GLU A 25 12.98 -1.51 48.93
N ILE A 26 13.63 -1.21 47.80
CA ILE A 26 12.94 -0.96 46.52
C ILE A 26 12.95 -2.20 45.63
N ASP A 27 11.78 -2.64 45.21
CA ASP A 27 11.68 -3.75 44.26
C ASP A 27 11.97 -3.33 42.81
N VAL A 28 12.84 -4.10 42.15
CA VAL A 28 13.28 -3.87 40.76
C VAL A 28 12.63 -4.89 39.85
N LYS A 29 11.72 -4.41 39.00
CA LYS A 29 10.95 -5.25 38.07
C LYS A 29 11.73 -5.64 36.83
N LYS A 30 12.59 -4.74 36.30
CA LYS A 30 13.44 -4.99 35.13
C LYS A 30 14.74 -4.19 35.22
N VAL A 31 15.79 -4.78 34.66
CA VAL A 31 17.11 -4.16 34.50
C VAL A 31 17.59 -4.38 33.08
N GLU A 32 18.05 -3.32 32.42
CA GLU A 32 18.73 -3.39 31.12
C GLU A 32 20.07 -2.68 31.24
N VAL A 33 21.14 -3.32 30.79
CA VAL A 33 22.50 -2.77 30.86
C VAL A 33 23.09 -2.74 29.47
N GLU A 34 23.54 -1.55 29.07
CA GLU A 34 24.32 -1.29 27.86
C GLU A 34 25.65 -0.66 28.26
N THR A 35 26.59 -0.54 27.31
CA THR A 35 27.90 0.03 27.59
C THR A 35 27.79 1.48 28.10
N GLY A 36 28.03 1.69 29.40
CA GLY A 36 27.95 3.01 30.05
C GLY A 36 26.53 3.51 30.38
N LEU A 37 25.50 2.67 30.16
CA LEU A 37 24.10 3.01 30.41
C LEU A 37 23.40 1.88 31.14
N MET A 38 22.62 2.24 32.16
CA MET A 38 21.78 1.30 32.89
C MET A 38 20.36 1.83 32.98
N TYR A 39 19.40 0.97 32.71
CA TYR A 39 17.98 1.28 32.77
C TYR A 39 17.32 0.38 33.80
N LEU A 40 16.53 1.00 34.67
CA LEU A 40 15.89 0.31 35.79
C LEU A 40 14.39 0.61 35.77
N GLN A 41 13.59 -0.44 35.87
CA GLN A 41 12.17 -0.33 36.15
C GLN A 41 11.90 -0.77 37.57
N THR A 42 11.44 0.15 38.40
CA THR A 42 11.04 -0.11 39.79
C THR A 42 9.52 -0.05 39.94
N GLU A 43 9.02 -0.46 41.09
CA GLU A 43 7.65 -0.13 41.51
C GLU A 43 7.38 1.38 41.56
N GLN A 44 6.12 1.76 41.70
CA GLN A 44 5.75 3.17 41.72
C GLN A 44 6.09 3.73 43.10
N LEU A 45 7.00 4.71 43.13
CA LEU A 45 7.54 5.29 44.35
C LEU A 45 7.00 6.72 44.52
N ASP A 46 6.96 7.20 45.76
CA ASP A 46 6.63 8.60 46.04
C ASP A 46 7.76 9.54 45.60
N LYS A 47 7.41 10.73 45.11
CA LYS A 47 8.38 11.73 44.62
C LYS A 47 9.50 12.08 45.61
N HIS A 48 9.23 12.00 46.91
CA HIS A 48 10.23 12.24 47.95
C HIS A 48 11.29 11.14 47.98
N VAL A 49 10.85 9.88 47.89
CA VAL A 49 11.71 8.69 47.85
C VAL A 49 12.52 8.67 46.55
N GLU A 50 11.88 8.97 45.41
CA GLU A 50 12.54 9.06 44.11
C GLU A 50 13.72 10.06 44.11
N ARG A 51 13.52 11.25 44.70
CA ARG A 51 14.59 12.27 44.81
C ARG A 51 15.73 11.84 45.74
N SER A 52 15.39 11.18 46.84
CA SER A 52 16.39 10.64 47.77
C SER A 52 17.29 9.62 47.06
N ILE A 53 16.69 8.66 46.37
CA ILE A 53 17.41 7.61 45.65
C ILE A 53 18.25 8.22 44.53
N ALA A 54 17.70 9.15 43.74
CA ALA A 54 18.47 9.79 42.67
C ALA A 54 19.72 10.51 43.21
N THR A 55 19.61 11.14 44.38
CA THR A 55 20.74 11.79 45.05
C THR A 55 21.78 10.77 45.51
N GLN A 56 21.35 9.66 46.11
CA GLN A 56 22.26 8.60 46.57
C GLN A 56 22.93 7.87 45.39
N LEU A 57 22.20 7.64 44.29
CA LEU A 57 22.77 7.07 43.06
C LEU A 57 23.83 7.97 42.44
N MET A 58 23.65 9.30 42.48
CA MET A 58 24.67 10.25 42.02
C MET A 58 25.93 10.30 42.90
N GLN A 59 25.87 9.81 44.14
CA GLN A 59 27.03 9.72 45.03
C GLN A 59 27.90 8.48 44.75
N ILE A 60 27.38 7.50 44.01
CA ILE A 60 28.16 6.33 43.60
C ILE A 60 29.25 6.78 42.63
N GLU A 61 30.50 6.46 42.96
CA GLU A 61 31.65 6.77 42.12
C GLU A 61 31.47 6.18 40.72
N GLY A 62 31.66 7.01 39.69
CA GLY A 62 31.47 6.64 38.29
C GLY A 62 30.06 6.87 37.73
N VAL A 63 29.05 7.20 38.55
CA VAL A 63 27.75 7.67 38.05
C VAL A 63 27.84 9.14 37.65
N LYS A 64 27.52 9.43 36.38
CA LYS A 64 27.56 10.79 35.82
C LYS A 64 26.22 11.49 35.89
N TRP A 65 25.15 10.75 35.66
CA TRP A 65 23.81 11.33 35.55
C TRP A 65 22.72 10.29 35.84
N VAL A 66 21.62 10.74 36.43
CA VAL A 66 20.43 9.93 36.72
C VAL A 66 19.21 10.72 36.26
N GLU A 67 18.40 10.15 35.38
CA GLU A 67 17.19 10.79 34.85
C GLU A 67 16.01 9.83 34.77
N ASN A 68 14.80 10.38 34.85
CA ASN A 68 13.57 9.62 34.64
C ASN A 68 13.27 9.51 33.16
N ILE A 69 12.91 8.31 32.73
CA ILE A 69 12.51 8.01 31.36
C ILE A 69 11.05 7.58 31.33
N ALA A 70 10.36 7.84 30.21
CA ALA A 70 8.97 7.43 30.03
C ALA A 70 8.84 5.93 29.71
N LEU A 71 9.79 5.38 28.95
CA LEU A 71 9.77 4.01 28.44
C LEU A 71 11.18 3.41 28.44
N MET A 72 11.27 2.13 28.81
CA MET A 72 12.51 1.35 28.74
C MET A 72 12.92 1.17 27.27
N PRO A 73 14.24 1.07 26.94
CA PRO A 73 14.70 0.89 25.57
C PRO A 73 14.04 -0.28 24.83
N VAL A 74 13.89 -1.44 25.46
CA VAL A 74 13.19 -2.58 24.86
C VAL A 74 11.71 -2.26 24.61
N GLN A 75 11.04 -1.55 25.52
CA GLN A 75 9.65 -1.14 25.32
C GLN A 75 9.52 -0.16 24.16
N GLN A 76 10.40 0.84 24.09
CA GLN A 76 10.43 1.82 23.01
C GLN A 76 10.70 1.14 21.66
N ARG A 77 11.67 0.22 21.59
CA ARG A 77 11.96 -0.56 20.39
C ARG A 77 10.77 -1.42 19.96
N ASN A 78 10.12 -2.11 20.89
CA ASN A 78 8.94 -2.91 20.60
C ASN A 78 7.78 -2.04 20.07
N LEU A 79 7.52 -0.89 20.70
CA LEU A 79 6.49 0.06 20.25
C LEU A 79 6.79 0.61 18.86
N PHE A 80 8.05 0.90 18.56
CA PHE A 80 8.46 1.34 17.24
C PHE A 80 8.22 0.25 16.19
N LEU A 81 8.65 -1.00 16.47
CA LEU A 81 8.44 -2.14 15.57
C LEU A 81 6.95 -2.42 15.33
N THR A 82 6.13 -2.39 16.38
CA THR A 82 4.69 -2.58 16.20
C THR A 82 4.05 -1.43 15.43
N SER A 83 4.53 -0.20 15.60
CA SER A 83 4.05 0.96 14.84
C SER A 83 4.39 0.85 13.35
N LEU A 84 5.60 0.40 13.01
CA LEU A 84 5.99 0.13 11.62
C LEU A 84 5.10 -0.92 10.96
N LEU A 85 4.86 -2.04 11.66
CA LEU A 85 4.02 -3.13 11.16
C LEU A 85 2.53 -2.73 11.06
N ASN A 86 2.07 -1.80 11.89
CA ASN A 86 0.72 -1.21 11.82
C ASN A 86 0.58 -0.15 10.72
N ALA A 87 1.69 0.43 10.23
CA ALA A 87 1.66 1.36 9.10
C ALA A 87 1.45 0.62 7.76
N ILE A 88 1.73 -0.69 7.72
CA ILE A 88 1.41 -1.53 6.57
C ILE A 88 -0.12 -1.64 6.45
N GLY A 89 -0.66 -1.24 5.30
CA GLY A 89 -2.11 -1.21 5.01
C GLY A 89 -2.76 -2.57 4.75
N ASP A 90 -1.99 -3.65 4.84
CA ASP A 90 -2.42 -5.04 4.63
C ASP A 90 -2.30 -5.83 5.95
N PRO A 91 -3.13 -6.87 6.18
CA PRO A 91 -2.95 -7.79 7.30
C PRO A 91 -1.57 -8.46 7.30
N VAL A 92 -0.88 -8.39 8.45
CA VAL A 92 0.43 -9.00 8.65
C VAL A 92 0.40 -9.92 9.86
N PHE A 93 0.90 -11.15 9.68
CA PHE A 93 1.11 -12.13 10.74
C PHE A 93 2.59 -12.54 10.82
N GLY A 94 3.12 -12.59 12.04
CA GLY A 94 4.40 -13.24 12.32
C GLY A 94 4.16 -14.61 12.94
N ILE A 95 4.77 -15.65 12.38
CA ILE A 95 4.74 -17.01 12.93
C ILE A 95 6.12 -17.49 13.35
N ASN A 96 6.16 -18.38 14.34
CA ASN A 96 7.39 -19.11 14.68
C ASN A 96 7.55 -20.38 13.83
N ASN A 97 8.67 -21.08 14.00
CA ASN A 97 8.96 -22.36 13.36
C ASN A 97 7.96 -23.51 13.65
N LYS A 98 7.03 -23.34 14.60
CA LYS A 98 5.95 -24.29 14.91
C LYS A 98 4.61 -23.88 14.31
N GLY A 99 4.57 -22.84 13.48
CA GLY A 99 3.33 -22.34 12.86
C GLY A 99 2.38 -21.64 13.84
N LYS A 100 2.86 -21.25 15.03
CA LYS A 100 2.07 -20.44 15.97
C LYS A 100 2.23 -18.97 15.66
N ILE A 101 1.13 -18.22 15.73
CA ILE A 101 1.11 -16.78 15.56
C ILE A 101 1.76 -16.16 16.81
N ILE A 102 2.88 -15.47 16.60
CA ILE A 102 3.61 -14.71 17.62
C ILE A 102 3.36 -13.21 17.51
N TYR A 103 2.84 -12.75 16.37
CA TYR A 103 2.53 -11.34 16.12
C TYR A 103 1.39 -11.19 15.11
N GLN A 104 0.54 -10.19 15.31
CA GLN A 104 -0.45 -9.72 14.35
C GLN A 104 -0.52 -8.19 14.40
N ASN A 105 -0.65 -7.53 13.25
CA ASN A 105 -0.90 -6.09 13.20
C ASN A 105 -2.40 -5.77 13.41
N LYS A 106 -2.73 -4.50 13.67
CA LYS A 106 -4.11 -4.05 13.90
C LYS A 106 -5.06 -4.39 12.75
N ILE A 107 -4.56 -4.36 11.51
CA ILE A 107 -5.36 -4.66 10.32
C ILE A 107 -5.69 -6.15 10.28
N ALA A 108 -4.76 -7.02 10.64
CA ALA A 108 -4.99 -8.45 10.77
C ALA A 108 -6.01 -8.75 11.87
N GLU A 109 -5.86 -8.14 13.05
CA GLU A 109 -6.81 -8.28 14.15
C GLU A 109 -8.25 -7.91 13.73
N GLN A 110 -8.41 -6.75 13.06
CA GLN A 110 -9.70 -6.28 12.57
C GLN A 110 -10.27 -7.14 11.43
N SER A 111 -9.42 -7.61 10.52
CA SER A 111 -9.85 -8.35 9.33
C SER A 111 -10.26 -9.77 9.66
N PHE A 112 -9.52 -10.43 10.55
CA PHE A 112 -9.69 -11.84 10.88
C PHE A 112 -10.48 -12.07 12.17
N LYS A 113 -10.67 -11.05 13.01
CA LYS A 113 -11.46 -11.11 14.27
C LYS A 113 -11.09 -12.31 15.14
N LEU A 114 -9.81 -12.62 15.19
CA LEU A 114 -9.30 -13.70 16.03
C LEU A 114 -9.47 -13.26 17.49
N GLU A 115 -10.37 -13.92 18.23
CA GLU A 115 -10.57 -13.66 19.65
C GLU A 115 -9.26 -13.86 20.42
N ASP A 116 -9.13 -13.12 21.53
CA ASP A 116 -7.94 -12.96 22.37
C ASP A 116 -7.61 -14.22 23.21
N CYS A 117 -7.66 -15.39 22.57
CA CYS A 117 -7.42 -16.70 23.15
C CYS A 117 -6.04 -17.18 22.72
N LYS A 118 -5.02 -16.82 23.51
CA LYS A 118 -3.69 -17.48 23.59
C LYS A 118 -3.19 -18.09 22.27
N THR A 119 -2.62 -17.26 21.40
CA THR A 119 -1.89 -17.64 20.18
C THR A 119 -2.66 -18.64 19.29
N PRO A 120 -3.64 -18.19 18.50
CA PRO A 120 -4.30 -19.06 17.52
C PRO A 120 -3.26 -19.72 16.60
N ALA A 121 -3.52 -20.95 16.19
CA ALA A 121 -2.68 -21.62 15.22
C ALA A 121 -2.96 -21.01 13.85
N ILE A 122 -1.94 -20.88 13.00
CA ILE A 122 -2.14 -20.25 11.68
C ILE A 122 -3.22 -20.98 10.84
N LYS A 123 -3.40 -22.28 11.08
CA LYS A 123 -4.46 -23.10 10.47
C LYS A 123 -5.86 -22.50 10.64
N ASP A 124 -6.12 -21.79 11.75
CA ASP A 124 -7.44 -21.27 12.10
C ASP A 124 -7.84 -20.06 11.22
N ILE A 125 -6.89 -19.54 10.42
CA ILE A 125 -7.11 -18.46 9.46
C ILE A 125 -7.66 -19.00 8.12
N PHE A 126 -7.36 -20.25 7.80
CA PHE A 126 -7.62 -20.83 6.48
C PHE A 126 -8.89 -21.68 6.48
N ILE A 127 -9.60 -21.67 5.35
CA ILE A 127 -10.80 -22.50 5.14
C ILE A 127 -10.45 -23.77 4.35
N GLU A 128 -9.39 -23.75 3.55
CA GLU A 128 -9.02 -24.86 2.66
C GLU A 128 -8.08 -25.85 3.36
N ASP A 129 -8.26 -27.15 3.10
CA ASP A 129 -7.47 -28.22 3.71
C ASP A 129 -6.01 -28.27 3.21
N ASP A 130 -5.75 -27.72 2.02
CA ASP A 130 -4.43 -27.68 1.35
C ASP A 130 -3.59 -26.45 1.70
N TRP A 131 -3.98 -25.70 2.73
CA TRP A 131 -3.34 -24.43 3.09
C TRP A 131 -1.84 -24.56 3.36
N ALA A 132 -1.39 -25.68 3.96
CA ALA A 132 0.01 -25.87 4.32
C ALA A 132 0.92 -25.94 3.08
N GLU A 133 0.52 -26.70 2.06
CA GLU A 133 1.28 -26.86 0.81
C GLU A 133 1.36 -25.53 0.04
N LYS A 134 0.28 -24.75 0.06
CA LYS A 134 0.24 -23.40 -0.52
C LYS A 134 1.18 -22.42 0.19
N ILE A 135 1.25 -22.48 1.52
CA ILE A 135 2.16 -21.66 2.31
C ILE A 135 3.62 -22.05 2.07
N ASP A 136 3.92 -23.35 2.00
CA ASP A 136 5.27 -23.84 1.68
C ASP A 136 5.68 -23.45 0.25
N THR A 137 4.75 -23.49 -0.69
CA THR A 137 4.95 -22.98 -2.06
C THR A 137 5.20 -21.47 -2.06
N ALA A 138 4.46 -20.70 -1.27
CA ALA A 138 4.66 -19.25 -1.14
C ALA A 138 5.98 -18.90 -0.42
N ALA A 139 6.47 -19.77 0.47
CA ALA A 139 7.72 -19.58 1.20
C ALA A 139 8.96 -19.93 0.37
N SER A 140 8.83 -20.91 -0.54
CA SER A 140 9.89 -21.36 -1.47
C SER A 140 9.86 -20.64 -2.82
N GLY A 141 8.70 -20.11 -3.22
CA GLY A 141 8.46 -19.42 -4.47
C GLY A 141 8.60 -17.90 -4.38
N VAL A 142 8.77 -17.27 -5.54
CA VAL A 142 8.80 -15.79 -5.67
C VAL A 142 7.39 -15.20 -5.76
N LEU A 143 6.39 -16.03 -6.10
CA LEU A 143 5.04 -15.58 -6.42
C LEU A 143 4.06 -15.75 -5.24
N PRO A 144 3.20 -14.76 -4.99
CA PRO A 144 2.15 -14.88 -3.98
C PRO A 144 1.10 -15.91 -4.39
N VAL A 145 0.52 -16.60 -3.40
CA VAL A 145 -0.43 -17.70 -3.63
C VAL A 145 -1.84 -17.28 -3.22
N ASN A 146 -2.83 -17.61 -4.05
CA ASN A 146 -4.25 -17.41 -3.72
C ASN A 146 -4.67 -18.41 -2.65
N ILE A 147 -5.29 -17.92 -1.58
CA ILE A 147 -5.81 -18.78 -0.51
C ILE A 147 -7.16 -18.25 -0.01
N LYS A 148 -8.08 -19.16 0.28
CA LYS A 148 -9.32 -18.80 0.96
C LYS A 148 -9.11 -18.79 2.47
N THR A 149 -9.45 -17.66 3.05
CA THR A 149 -9.39 -17.43 4.49
C THR A 149 -10.77 -17.16 5.04
N ILE A 150 -10.90 -17.13 6.37
CA ILE A 150 -12.11 -16.68 7.08
C ILE A 150 -12.57 -15.26 6.67
N SER A 151 -11.66 -14.44 6.15
CA SER A 151 -11.95 -13.07 5.68
C SER A 151 -12.13 -12.98 4.15
N GLY A 152 -12.24 -14.12 3.46
CA GLY A 152 -12.41 -14.21 2.02
C GLY A 152 -11.14 -14.65 1.27
N LEU A 153 -11.20 -14.56 -0.07
CA LEU A 153 -10.08 -14.89 -0.95
C LEU A 153 -9.00 -13.82 -0.86
N MET A 154 -7.77 -14.21 -0.56
CA MET A 154 -6.61 -13.31 -0.46
C MET A 154 -5.37 -13.89 -1.15
N LEU A 155 -4.46 -13.00 -1.53
CA LEU A 155 -3.12 -13.35 -1.98
C LEU A 155 -2.17 -13.30 -0.80
N VAL A 156 -1.42 -14.37 -0.57
CA VAL A 156 -0.48 -14.47 0.56
C VAL A 156 0.94 -14.46 0.04
N GLU A 157 1.73 -13.55 0.61
CA GLU A 157 3.17 -13.52 0.46
C GLU A 157 3.80 -14.01 1.76
N VAL A 158 4.74 -14.96 1.65
CA VAL A 158 5.45 -15.53 2.80
C VAL A 158 6.92 -15.17 2.70
N ARG A 159 7.47 -14.61 3.78
CA ARG A 159 8.88 -14.26 3.90
C ARG A 159 9.47 -14.95 5.13
N ALA A 160 10.36 -15.90 4.90
CA ALA A 160 11.07 -16.58 5.98
C ALA A 160 11.99 -15.60 6.72
N ILE A 161 11.98 -15.67 8.06
CA ILE A 161 12.91 -14.95 8.93
C ILE A 161 14.03 -15.91 9.28
N SER A 162 15.21 -15.69 8.70
CA SER A 162 16.42 -16.46 9.01
C SER A 162 17.42 -15.59 9.78
N GLN A 163 18.14 -16.22 10.72
CA GLN A 163 19.31 -15.61 11.34
C GLN A 163 20.55 -15.86 10.47
N LYS A 164 21.60 -15.05 10.65
CA LYS A 164 22.90 -15.16 9.94
C LYS A 164 23.57 -16.55 9.92
N ASN A 165 23.06 -17.53 10.70
CA ASN A 165 23.52 -18.93 10.76
C ASN A 165 22.48 -19.97 10.26
N GLN A 166 21.69 -19.65 9.22
CA GLN A 166 20.80 -20.57 8.47
C GLN A 166 19.63 -21.23 9.22
N ASN A 167 19.46 -21.05 10.52
CA ASN A 167 18.24 -21.49 11.20
C ASN A 167 17.10 -20.50 10.97
N THR A 168 16.01 -20.99 10.37
CA THR A 168 14.74 -20.28 10.23
C THR A 168 14.08 -20.13 11.59
N ILE A 169 13.93 -18.89 12.04
CA ILE A 169 13.31 -18.55 13.34
C ILE A 169 11.78 -18.54 13.19
N GLY A 170 11.29 -18.19 12.00
CA GLY A 170 9.87 -18.08 11.71
C GLY A 170 9.60 -17.54 10.32
N ALA A 171 8.41 -17.02 10.10
CA ALA A 171 8.03 -16.37 8.85
C ALA A 171 7.08 -15.19 9.10
N VAL A 172 7.11 -14.23 8.18
CA VAL A 172 6.10 -13.17 8.07
C VAL A 172 5.18 -13.53 6.92
N LEU A 173 3.88 -13.46 7.17
CA LEU A 173 2.84 -13.59 6.17
C LEU A 173 2.16 -12.25 5.97
N VAL A 174 2.09 -11.81 4.73
CA VAL A 174 1.37 -10.59 4.32
C VAL A 174 0.21 -11.01 3.43
N PHE A 175 -0.99 -10.58 3.79
CA PHE A 175 -2.21 -10.93 3.06
C PHE A 175 -2.70 -9.72 2.28
N HIS A 176 -2.71 -9.83 0.96
CA HIS A 176 -3.21 -8.79 0.08
C HIS A 176 -4.63 -9.11 -0.35
N LYS A 177 -5.51 -8.12 -0.22
CA LYS A 177 -6.86 -8.22 -0.80
C LYS A 177 -6.77 -8.13 -2.32
N PRO A 178 -7.51 -8.95 -3.08
CA PRO A 178 -7.51 -8.90 -4.55
C PRO A 178 -7.87 -7.51 -5.10
N GLU A 179 -8.69 -6.76 -4.37
CA GLU A 179 -9.10 -5.39 -4.71
C GLU A 179 -7.94 -4.39 -4.68
N ASN A 180 -7.01 -4.55 -3.73
CA ASN A 180 -5.79 -3.72 -3.63
C ASN A 180 -4.80 -4.07 -4.76
N ILE A 181 -4.80 -5.33 -5.20
CA ILE A 181 -3.93 -5.80 -6.28
C ILE A 181 -4.49 -5.46 -7.65
N ALA A 182 -5.80 -5.54 -7.88
CA ALA A 182 -6.41 -5.11 -9.14
C ALA A 182 -6.16 -3.61 -9.37
N THR A 183 -6.30 -2.81 -8.32
CA THR A 183 -5.87 -1.41 -8.33
C THR A 183 -4.39 -1.28 -8.71
N ARG A 184 -3.50 -2.06 -8.08
CA ARG A 184 -2.06 -2.06 -8.39
C ARG A 184 -1.72 -2.63 -9.77
N SER A 185 -2.47 -3.56 -10.32
CA SER A 185 -2.22 -4.13 -11.66
C SER A 185 -2.57 -3.14 -12.76
N HIS A 186 -3.59 -2.29 -12.54
CA HIS A 186 -3.80 -1.11 -13.39
C HIS A 186 -2.64 -0.10 -13.30
N LEU A 187 -1.98 0.03 -12.15
CA LEU A 187 -0.81 0.91 -11.94
C LEU A 187 0.49 0.32 -12.51
N ILE A 188 0.67 -1.01 -12.47
CA ILE A 188 1.88 -1.73 -12.94
C ILE A 188 1.87 -1.94 -14.46
N GLN A 189 0.74 -1.77 -15.15
CA GLN A 189 0.67 -1.85 -16.61
C GLN A 189 1.38 -0.70 -17.35
N GLY A 190 1.98 0.26 -16.64
CA GLY A 190 2.97 1.21 -17.17
C GLY A 190 4.38 0.60 -17.20
N ALA A 191 4.64 -0.37 -18.09
CA ALA A 191 6.01 -0.80 -18.35
C ALA A 191 6.83 0.38 -18.88
N ASP A 192 8.10 0.49 -18.44
CA ASP A 192 9.11 1.48 -18.82
C ASP A 192 9.17 1.69 -20.34
N ILE A 193 8.42 2.65 -20.85
CA ILE A 193 8.61 3.18 -22.20
C ILE A 193 9.34 4.51 -22.01
N GLN A 194 10.52 4.64 -22.61
CA GLN A 194 11.35 5.86 -22.61
C GLN A 194 10.74 7.00 -23.44
N GLY A 195 9.42 7.21 -23.36
CA GLY A 195 8.70 8.15 -24.23
C GLY A 195 8.72 7.72 -25.69
N PHE A 196 8.61 8.69 -26.61
CA PHE A 196 8.59 8.40 -28.05
C PHE A 196 9.94 7.93 -28.59
N ASP A 197 11.06 8.20 -27.88
CA ASP A 197 12.40 7.76 -28.28
C ASP A 197 12.57 6.24 -28.22
N GLY A 198 11.78 5.56 -27.38
CA GLY A 198 11.72 4.10 -27.32
C GLY A 198 10.89 3.45 -28.44
N MET A 199 10.21 4.24 -29.28
CA MET A 199 9.35 3.71 -30.35
C MET A 199 10.13 3.54 -31.66
N ILE A 200 10.16 2.32 -32.20
CA ILE A 200 10.80 2.05 -33.49
C ILE A 200 9.82 2.40 -34.61
N CYS A 201 10.07 3.52 -35.29
CA CYS A 201 9.25 3.98 -36.42
C CYS A 201 10.11 4.20 -37.67
N LYS A 202 9.75 3.54 -38.78
CA LYS A 202 10.46 3.66 -40.08
C LYS A 202 9.65 4.39 -41.16
N ASN A 203 8.35 4.62 -40.92
CA ASN A 203 7.44 5.22 -41.90
C ASN A 203 7.21 6.71 -41.58
N ILE A 204 7.23 7.56 -42.61
CA ILE A 204 6.97 9.01 -42.54
C ILE A 204 5.60 9.30 -41.91
N ALA A 205 4.55 8.55 -42.30
CA ALA A 205 3.20 8.75 -41.76
C ALA A 205 3.15 8.53 -40.23
N MET A 206 3.92 7.56 -39.73
CA MET A 206 4.02 7.33 -38.29
C MET A 206 4.84 8.42 -37.58
N GLY A 207 5.84 8.99 -38.28
CA GLY A 207 6.58 10.16 -37.81
C GLY A 207 5.66 11.37 -37.59
N ASP A 208 4.72 11.61 -38.51
CA ASP A 208 3.73 12.70 -38.37
C ASP A 208 2.79 12.47 -37.18
N ILE A 209 2.32 11.23 -36.99
CA ILE A 209 1.50 10.86 -35.82
C ILE A 209 2.27 11.11 -34.51
N ILE A 210 3.55 10.71 -34.45
CA ILE A 210 4.40 10.93 -33.27
C ILE A 210 4.58 12.42 -33.00
N ASN A 211 4.84 13.23 -34.03
CA ASN A 211 5.01 14.67 -33.88
C ASN A 211 3.72 15.33 -33.35
N ARG A 212 2.54 14.94 -33.87
CA ARG A 212 1.25 15.40 -33.33
C ARG A 212 1.04 14.97 -31.88
N ALA A 213 1.33 13.70 -31.59
CA ALA A 213 1.21 13.13 -30.25
C ALA A 213 2.13 13.84 -29.23
N ARG A 214 3.33 14.24 -29.65
CA ARG A 214 4.26 15.06 -28.86
C ARG A 214 3.74 16.47 -28.60
N HIS A 215 3.07 17.11 -29.55
CA HIS A 215 2.41 18.38 -29.27
C HIS A 215 1.25 18.22 -28.27
N MET A 216 0.49 17.13 -28.39
CA MET A 216 -0.64 16.80 -27.52
C MET A 216 -0.21 16.34 -26.12
N SER A 217 1.03 15.89 -25.91
CA SER A 217 1.54 15.49 -24.59
C SER A 217 1.51 16.65 -23.58
N ASN A 218 1.72 17.87 -24.05
CA ASN A 218 1.77 19.09 -23.25
C ASN A 218 0.40 19.72 -22.92
N THR A 219 -0.68 19.23 -23.52
CA THR A 219 -2.04 19.73 -23.28
C THR A 219 -2.76 18.89 -22.22
N GLN A 220 -3.81 19.46 -21.62
CA GLN A 220 -4.70 18.76 -20.68
C GLN A 220 -6.01 18.28 -21.34
N VAL A 221 -6.18 18.56 -22.63
CA VAL A 221 -7.37 18.20 -23.39
C VAL A 221 -7.43 16.67 -23.55
N PRO A 222 -8.63 16.06 -23.49
CA PRO A 222 -8.81 14.65 -23.86
C PRO A 222 -8.27 14.35 -25.26
N LEU A 223 -7.75 13.14 -25.42
CA LEU A 223 -7.20 12.65 -26.68
C LEU A 223 -7.85 11.33 -27.07
N ALA A 224 -8.31 11.22 -28.31
CA ALA A 224 -8.73 9.94 -28.91
C ALA A 224 -7.63 9.35 -29.83
N ILE A 225 -7.42 8.04 -29.77
CA ILE A 225 -6.49 7.30 -30.63
C ILE A 225 -7.28 6.22 -31.37
N TYR A 226 -7.36 6.36 -32.69
CA TYR A 226 -8.02 5.41 -33.58
C TYR A 226 -7.01 4.48 -34.25
N GLY A 227 -7.48 3.32 -34.71
CA GLY A 227 -6.67 2.35 -35.44
C GLY A 227 -7.02 0.92 -35.06
N GLU A 228 -6.58 -0.05 -35.84
CA GLU A 228 -6.93 -1.46 -35.66
C GLU A 228 -6.41 -2.06 -34.34
N SER A 229 -6.89 -3.24 -33.97
CA SER A 229 -6.38 -3.95 -32.80
C SER A 229 -4.90 -4.33 -33.00
N GLY A 230 -4.08 -4.19 -31.95
CA GLY A 230 -2.66 -4.56 -32.00
C GLY A 230 -1.69 -3.55 -32.62
N VAL A 231 -2.15 -2.38 -33.11
CA VAL A 231 -1.26 -1.36 -33.74
C VAL A 231 -0.44 -0.51 -32.75
N GLY A 232 -0.41 -0.86 -31.46
CA GLY A 232 0.39 -0.15 -30.47
C GLY A 232 -0.24 1.14 -29.89
N LYS A 233 -1.57 1.30 -29.96
CA LYS A 233 -2.29 2.47 -29.40
C LYS A 233 -1.96 2.75 -27.92
N LYS A 234 -1.81 1.69 -27.12
CA LYS A 234 -1.42 1.79 -25.70
C LYS A 234 -0.01 2.37 -25.54
N THR A 235 0.93 1.94 -26.36
CA THR A 235 2.32 2.43 -26.36
C THR A 235 2.37 3.92 -26.69
N ILE A 236 1.57 4.37 -27.66
CA ILE A 236 1.42 5.80 -27.96
C ILE A 236 0.87 6.56 -26.75
N ALA A 237 -0.19 6.06 -26.11
CA ALA A 237 -0.76 6.70 -24.92
C ALA A 237 0.25 6.80 -23.75
N GLN A 238 1.07 5.77 -23.56
CA GLN A 238 2.14 5.75 -22.56
C GLN A 238 3.24 6.76 -22.91
N ALA A 239 3.65 6.85 -24.18
CA ALA A 239 4.63 7.84 -24.64
C ALA A 239 4.13 9.28 -24.43
N ILE A 240 2.85 9.54 -24.70
CA ILE A 240 2.18 10.84 -24.44
C ILE A 240 2.20 11.20 -22.96
N HIS A 241 1.97 10.23 -22.07
CA HIS A 241 2.06 10.46 -20.63
C HIS A 241 3.50 10.77 -20.21
N HIS A 242 4.48 10.01 -20.71
CA HIS A 242 5.89 10.14 -20.35
C HIS A 242 6.54 11.46 -20.83
N GLU A 243 6.15 11.97 -22.00
CA GLU A 243 6.63 13.29 -22.46
C GLU A 243 5.81 14.46 -21.88
N GLY A 244 4.62 14.19 -21.33
CA GLY A 244 3.72 15.22 -20.83
C GLY A 244 4.09 15.77 -19.45
N ARG A 245 3.32 16.77 -19.00
CA ARG A 245 3.48 17.41 -17.68
C ARG A 245 3.25 16.45 -16.50
N ARG A 246 2.52 15.35 -16.74
CA ARG A 246 2.13 14.35 -15.73
C ARG A 246 3.06 13.13 -15.70
N LYS A 247 4.24 13.19 -16.34
CA LYS A 247 5.18 12.05 -16.46
C LYS A 247 5.65 11.42 -15.14
N ASN A 248 5.68 12.18 -14.05
CA ASN A 248 6.07 11.68 -12.71
C ASN A 248 4.84 11.23 -11.89
N LYS A 249 3.67 11.13 -12.52
CA LYS A 249 2.40 10.75 -11.89
C LYS A 249 1.95 9.41 -12.44
N LEU A 250 0.86 8.88 -11.90
CA LEU A 250 0.39 7.56 -12.26
C LEU A 250 -0.18 7.54 -13.69
N PHE A 251 0.16 6.49 -14.42
CA PHE A 251 -0.52 6.10 -15.65
C PHE A 251 -1.33 4.83 -15.37
N SER A 252 -2.65 4.90 -15.51
CA SER A 252 -3.54 3.76 -15.29
C SER A 252 -4.25 3.41 -16.59
N SER A 253 -4.44 2.12 -16.88
CA SER A 253 -5.19 1.67 -18.05
C SER A 253 -6.34 0.75 -17.68
N ILE A 254 -7.50 0.96 -18.30
CA ILE A 254 -8.68 0.10 -18.17
C ILE A 254 -9.22 -0.27 -19.55
N ASP A 255 -9.65 -1.52 -19.69
CA ASP A 255 -10.32 -2.02 -20.89
C ASP A 255 -11.83 -1.94 -20.73
N CYS A 256 -12.46 -1.11 -21.56
CA CYS A 256 -13.90 -0.89 -21.53
C CYS A 256 -14.68 -2.08 -22.12
N ALA A 257 -14.01 -2.95 -22.88
CA ALA A 257 -14.58 -4.17 -23.45
C ALA A 257 -14.64 -5.34 -22.45
N SER A 258 -14.18 -5.16 -21.21
CA SER A 258 -14.07 -6.27 -20.24
C SER A 258 -15.42 -6.95 -19.96
N SER A 259 -15.37 -8.25 -19.62
CA SER A 259 -16.54 -9.11 -19.45
C SER A 259 -17.34 -8.81 -18.17
N LYS A 260 -18.03 -7.66 -18.14
CA LYS A 260 -19.27 -7.30 -17.41
C LYS A 260 -19.40 -5.76 -17.42
N PRO A 261 -20.49 -5.19 -17.96
CA PRO A 261 -20.74 -3.73 -17.96
C PRO A 261 -20.61 -3.05 -16.59
N SER A 262 -21.06 -3.72 -15.52
CA SER A 262 -21.00 -3.20 -14.16
C SER A 262 -19.59 -3.12 -13.59
N GLN A 263 -18.66 -3.92 -14.11
CA GLN A 263 -17.29 -3.99 -13.60
C GLN A 263 -16.47 -2.77 -14.02
N VAL A 264 -16.53 -2.38 -15.30
CA VAL A 264 -15.83 -1.19 -15.82
C VAL A 264 -16.21 0.06 -15.04
N THR A 265 -17.51 0.24 -14.79
CA THR A 265 -18.03 1.38 -14.02
C THR A 265 -17.49 1.38 -12.59
N THR A 266 -17.48 0.20 -11.95
CA THR A 266 -17.01 0.06 -10.57
C THR A 266 -15.50 0.24 -10.45
N ASP A 267 -14.72 -0.21 -11.43
CA ASP A 267 -13.27 -0.05 -11.43
C ASP A 267 -12.88 1.40 -11.74
N LEU A 268 -13.59 2.10 -12.62
CA LEU A 268 -13.32 3.51 -12.93
C LEU A 268 -13.74 4.46 -11.78
N PHE A 269 -14.96 4.31 -11.27
CA PHE A 269 -15.56 5.24 -10.29
C PHE A 269 -15.47 4.77 -8.84
N GLY A 270 -15.18 3.49 -8.58
CA GLY A 270 -15.15 2.90 -7.25
C GLY A 270 -16.53 2.46 -6.75
N LEU A 271 -16.55 1.73 -5.63
CA LEU A 271 -17.76 1.24 -4.97
C LEU A 271 -17.88 1.88 -3.58
N ALA A 272 -19.04 2.47 -3.29
CA ALA A 272 -19.33 2.93 -1.94
C ALA A 272 -19.75 1.76 -1.05
N HIS A 273 -19.15 1.67 0.15
CA HIS A 273 -19.58 0.71 1.17
C HIS A 273 -19.47 1.35 2.56
N PRO A 274 -20.40 1.07 3.50
CA PRO A 274 -20.41 1.69 4.84
C PRO A 274 -19.15 1.43 5.68
N SER A 275 -18.53 0.25 5.52
CA SER A 275 -17.41 -0.19 6.36
C SER A 275 -16.04 -0.10 5.69
N ASN A 276 -15.95 -0.20 4.36
CA ASN A 276 -14.73 -0.11 3.55
C ASN A 276 -15.10 -0.14 2.05
N GLY A 277 -15.32 1.02 1.43
CA GLY A 277 -15.62 1.12 -0.01
C GLY A 277 -14.37 1.05 -0.88
N LYS A 278 -14.46 0.45 -2.07
CA LYS A 278 -13.37 0.38 -3.06
C LYS A 278 -13.16 1.74 -3.75
N ALA A 279 -11.93 2.24 -3.76
CA ALA A 279 -11.56 3.43 -4.53
C ALA A 279 -11.55 3.11 -6.04
N GLY A 280 -12.02 4.04 -6.87
CA GLY A 280 -11.97 3.92 -8.33
C GLY A 280 -10.67 4.44 -8.91
N LEU A 281 -10.33 4.03 -10.14
CA LEU A 281 -9.13 4.47 -10.85
C LEU A 281 -9.02 5.99 -10.97
N LEU A 282 -10.15 6.71 -11.03
CA LEU A 282 -10.16 8.17 -11.00
C LEU A 282 -9.53 8.74 -9.72
N GLU A 283 -9.84 8.17 -8.55
CA GLU A 283 -9.25 8.59 -7.27
C GLU A 283 -7.78 8.20 -7.18
N ILE A 284 -7.45 7.00 -7.64
CA ILE A 284 -6.10 6.44 -7.53
C ILE A 284 -5.14 7.17 -8.48
N THR A 285 -5.62 7.59 -9.65
CA THR A 285 -4.80 8.22 -10.71
C THR A 285 -4.88 9.74 -10.65
N ASP A 286 -5.25 10.32 -9.51
CA ASP A 286 -5.34 11.77 -9.35
C ASP A 286 -3.99 12.46 -9.66
N GLY A 287 -4.06 13.53 -10.45
CA GLY A 287 -2.91 14.23 -11.04
C GLY A 287 -2.21 13.47 -12.18
N GLY A 288 -2.68 12.29 -12.57
CA GLY A 288 -2.08 11.39 -13.55
C GLY A 288 -2.82 11.30 -14.91
N THR A 289 -2.64 10.19 -15.61
CA THR A 289 -3.29 9.92 -16.90
C THR A 289 -4.03 8.58 -16.85
N ILE A 290 -5.27 8.56 -17.32
CA ILE A 290 -6.04 7.33 -17.51
C ILE A 290 -6.16 7.04 -19.00
N TYR A 291 -5.80 5.82 -19.37
CA TYR A 291 -6.00 5.26 -20.70
C TYR A 291 -7.25 4.36 -20.73
N LEU A 292 -8.22 4.74 -21.55
CA LEU A 292 -9.46 4.00 -21.78
C LEU A 292 -9.33 3.21 -23.09
N GLN A 293 -9.15 1.89 -22.98
CA GLN A 293 -9.10 1.00 -24.13
C GLN A 293 -10.50 0.61 -24.59
N SER A 294 -10.71 0.56 -25.90
CA SER A 294 -11.99 0.17 -26.52
C SER A 294 -13.17 1.02 -26.03
N ILE A 295 -13.01 2.34 -25.97
CA ILE A 295 -13.99 3.26 -25.39
C ILE A 295 -15.39 3.16 -26.04
N GLY A 296 -15.47 2.76 -27.33
CA GLY A 296 -16.74 2.58 -28.04
C GLY A 296 -17.61 1.45 -27.46
N GLU A 297 -17.03 0.54 -26.68
CA GLU A 297 -17.74 -0.57 -26.01
C GLU A 297 -18.15 -0.22 -24.57
N MET A 298 -17.91 1.02 -24.12
CA MET A 298 -18.24 1.45 -22.77
C MET A 298 -19.76 1.44 -22.54
N PRO A 299 -20.26 0.92 -21.40
CA PRO A 299 -21.68 0.94 -21.07
C PRO A 299 -22.25 2.35 -20.90
N GLU A 300 -23.53 2.54 -21.24
CA GLU A 300 -24.20 3.86 -21.21
C GLU A 300 -24.13 4.58 -19.85
N ASP A 301 -24.38 3.87 -18.73
CA ASP A 301 -24.25 4.47 -17.38
C ASP A 301 -22.83 4.99 -17.12
N CYS A 302 -21.82 4.26 -17.58
CA CYS A 302 -20.43 4.66 -17.45
C CYS A 302 -20.12 5.88 -18.34
N GLN A 303 -20.66 5.93 -19.56
CA GLN A 303 -20.52 7.07 -20.47
C GLN A 303 -21.08 8.36 -19.85
N LEU A 304 -22.28 8.31 -19.27
CA LEU A 304 -22.91 9.47 -18.62
C LEU A 304 -22.10 9.99 -17.42
N ARG A 305 -21.58 9.07 -16.60
CA ARG A 305 -20.70 9.43 -15.47
C ARG A 305 -19.38 10.03 -15.95
N LEU A 306 -18.80 9.47 -17.01
CA LEU A 306 -17.54 9.96 -17.57
C LEU A 306 -17.71 11.35 -18.20
N LEU A 307 -18.81 11.60 -18.89
CA LEU A 307 -19.15 12.92 -19.42
C LEU A 307 -19.22 13.98 -18.31
N ASN A 308 -19.93 13.67 -17.22
CA ASN A 308 -20.01 14.54 -16.05
C ASN A 308 -18.62 14.79 -15.43
N PHE A 309 -17.82 13.73 -15.31
CA PHE A 309 -16.46 13.83 -14.78
C PHE A 309 -15.55 14.71 -15.65
N ILE A 310 -15.53 14.52 -16.97
CA ILE A 310 -14.68 15.33 -17.85
C ILE A 310 -15.07 16.82 -17.79
N SER A 311 -16.37 17.10 -17.64
CA SER A 311 -16.88 18.48 -17.61
C SER A 311 -16.60 19.21 -16.29
N THR A 312 -16.62 18.47 -15.16
CA THR A 312 -16.59 19.09 -13.81
C THR A 312 -15.34 18.75 -12.99
N GLY A 313 -14.63 17.68 -13.35
CA GLY A 313 -13.61 17.03 -12.52
C GLY A 313 -14.19 16.25 -11.34
N GLU A 314 -15.52 16.14 -11.24
CA GLU A 314 -16.21 15.61 -10.07
C GLU A 314 -16.99 14.33 -10.39
N PHE A 315 -17.10 13.45 -9.40
CA PHE A 315 -17.81 12.18 -9.54
C PHE A 315 -18.28 11.63 -8.20
N TYR A 316 -19.07 10.56 -8.27
CA TYR A 316 -19.53 9.76 -7.14
C TYR A 316 -19.11 8.31 -7.34
N ARG A 317 -18.70 7.65 -6.26
CA ARG A 317 -18.58 6.19 -6.26
C ARG A 317 -19.94 5.55 -6.58
N VAL A 318 -19.93 4.39 -7.20
CA VAL A 318 -21.15 3.61 -7.46
C VAL A 318 -21.87 3.33 -6.13
N GLY A 319 -23.15 3.71 -6.04
CA GLY A 319 -23.96 3.61 -4.81
C GLY A 319 -23.65 4.66 -3.72
N GLY A 320 -22.68 5.57 -3.96
CA GLY A 320 -22.28 6.59 -3.01
C GLY A 320 -23.04 7.91 -3.18
N LYS A 321 -23.12 8.68 -2.09
CA LYS A 321 -23.68 10.05 -2.09
C LYS A 321 -22.64 11.14 -1.80
N ILE A 322 -21.40 10.73 -1.54
CA ILE A 322 -20.30 11.65 -1.24
C ILE A 322 -19.64 12.03 -2.56
N LYS A 323 -19.64 13.33 -2.85
CA LYS A 323 -18.98 13.92 -4.01
C LYS A 323 -17.47 13.84 -3.85
N ARG A 324 -16.77 13.52 -4.93
CA ARG A 324 -15.30 13.45 -4.99
C ARG A 324 -14.81 14.22 -6.22
N GLN A 325 -13.56 14.64 -6.19
CA GLN A 325 -12.91 15.38 -7.26
C GLN A 325 -11.57 14.72 -7.57
N ALA A 326 -11.19 14.69 -8.85
CA ALA A 326 -9.89 14.27 -9.32
C ALA A 326 -9.50 15.04 -10.59
N ASP A 327 -8.20 15.29 -10.77
CA ASP A 327 -7.64 15.91 -11.98
C ASP A 327 -6.82 14.88 -12.76
N VAL A 328 -7.42 14.29 -13.79
CA VAL A 328 -6.78 13.25 -14.60
C VAL A 328 -6.81 13.59 -16.08
N LYS A 329 -5.74 13.28 -16.82
CA LYS A 329 -5.74 13.36 -18.29
C LYS A 329 -6.43 12.13 -18.83
N ILE A 330 -7.38 12.30 -19.74
CA ILE A 330 -8.05 11.17 -20.41
C ILE A 330 -7.40 10.94 -21.78
N VAL A 331 -6.96 9.70 -22.02
CA VAL A 331 -6.56 9.21 -23.34
C VAL A 331 -7.45 8.02 -23.69
N ALA A 332 -8.31 8.16 -24.68
CA ALA A 332 -9.21 7.10 -25.11
C ALA A 332 -8.69 6.45 -26.40
N SER A 333 -8.99 5.18 -26.59
CA SER A 333 -8.69 4.49 -27.84
C SER A 333 -9.84 3.63 -28.32
N SER A 334 -9.99 3.52 -29.63
CA SER A 334 -11.03 2.72 -30.26
C SER A 334 -10.51 2.10 -31.55
N SER A 335 -11.11 0.97 -31.95
CA SER A 335 -10.83 0.31 -33.24
C SER A 335 -11.38 1.13 -34.41
N LEU A 336 -12.59 1.67 -34.23
CA LEU A 336 -13.28 2.50 -35.20
C LEU A 336 -13.44 3.93 -34.66
N PRO A 337 -13.59 4.94 -35.55
CA PRO A 337 -13.96 6.29 -35.15
C PRO A 337 -15.22 6.30 -34.28
N LEU A 338 -15.23 7.10 -33.21
CA LEU A 338 -16.35 7.14 -32.26
C LEU A 338 -17.68 7.55 -32.93
N LYS A 339 -17.62 8.35 -33.98
CA LYS A 339 -18.77 8.74 -34.79
C LYS A 339 -19.58 7.54 -35.28
N ASN A 340 -18.93 6.44 -35.65
CA ASN A 340 -19.63 5.23 -36.11
C ASN A 340 -20.49 4.63 -34.99
N TYR A 341 -20.02 4.66 -33.74
CA TYR A 341 -20.78 4.19 -32.58
C TYR A 341 -21.93 5.15 -32.21
N VAL A 342 -21.76 6.45 -32.42
CA VAL A 342 -22.82 7.45 -32.26
C VAL A 342 -23.93 7.22 -33.28
N ASP A 343 -23.57 7.04 -34.55
CA ASP A 343 -24.53 6.77 -35.64
C ASP A 343 -25.31 5.46 -35.38
N ALA A 344 -24.65 4.47 -34.77
CA ALA A 344 -25.25 3.21 -34.34
C ALA A 344 -26.06 3.31 -33.01
N LYS A 345 -26.15 4.50 -32.39
CA LYS A 345 -26.77 4.74 -31.07
C LYS A 345 -26.18 3.91 -29.93
N GLN A 346 -24.91 3.52 -30.05
CA GLN A 346 -24.16 2.78 -29.04
C GLN A 346 -23.28 3.69 -28.17
N PHE A 347 -23.12 4.95 -28.59
CA PHE A 347 -22.30 5.93 -27.90
C PHE A 347 -23.01 7.27 -27.78
N ASN A 348 -22.89 7.90 -26.61
CA ASN A 348 -23.49 9.18 -26.30
C ASN A 348 -22.80 10.30 -27.12
N ALA A 349 -23.61 11.08 -27.84
CA ALA A 349 -23.11 12.12 -28.73
C ALA A 349 -22.35 13.23 -27.97
N ASP A 350 -22.77 13.61 -26.77
CA ASP A 350 -22.13 14.66 -25.98
C ASP A 350 -20.75 14.21 -25.48
N LEU A 351 -20.63 12.94 -25.07
CA LEU A 351 -19.34 12.35 -24.72
C LEU A 351 -18.40 12.28 -25.93
N PHE A 352 -18.93 11.98 -27.12
CA PHE A 352 -18.15 12.00 -28.35
C PHE A 352 -17.55 13.40 -28.61
N TYR A 353 -18.36 14.45 -28.59
CA TYR A 353 -17.87 15.82 -28.82
C TYR A 353 -16.88 16.28 -27.75
N THR A 354 -16.98 15.74 -26.54
CA THR A 354 -16.05 16.05 -25.44
C THR A 354 -14.72 15.32 -25.58
N LEU A 355 -14.71 14.09 -26.09
CA LEU A 355 -13.50 13.27 -26.24
C LEU A 355 -12.76 13.49 -27.56
N ASP A 356 -13.48 13.68 -28.66
CA ASP A 356 -12.92 13.80 -30.02
C ASP A 356 -12.60 15.26 -30.42
N ILE A 357 -12.19 16.07 -29.43
CA ILE A 357 -11.69 17.43 -29.67
C ILE A 357 -10.33 17.35 -30.40
N THR A 358 -9.54 16.35 -30.03
CA THR A 358 -8.24 16.07 -30.65
C THR A 358 -8.05 14.57 -30.82
N HIS A 359 -7.59 14.13 -32.00
CA HIS A 359 -7.37 12.70 -32.27
C HIS A 359 -6.12 12.40 -33.09
N LEU A 360 -5.70 11.14 -33.00
CA LEU A 360 -4.68 10.49 -33.82
C LEU A 360 -5.33 9.30 -34.54
N SER A 361 -5.02 9.10 -35.82
CA SER A 361 -5.60 8.04 -36.67
C SER A 361 -4.57 7.49 -37.64
#